data_AF-A0ABD3W3K4-F1
#
_entry.id   AF-A0ABD3W3K4-F1
#
_cell.length_a   1.000
_cell.length_b   1.000
_cell.length_c   1.000
_cell.angle_alpha   90.00
_cell.angle_beta   90.00
_cell.angle_gamma   90.00
#
_symmetry.space_group_name_H-M   'P 1'
#
loop_
_entity.id
_entity.type
_entity.pdbx_description
1 polymer ?
#
loop_
_entity_poly.entity_id
_entity_poly.type
_entity_poly.pdbx_seq_one_letter_code
_entity_poly.pdbx_strand_id
1 'polypeptide(L)'
;MSLFIHSSVKCQNPDYPVPEGSDITSLLGPGQLPPKPSHEIETCGNIKMGFMVTKGKLEVDIAVVKGLSKSGISTPPDTYVKTYLVEGTKIIQKKKTQMVKASFDPVFRKKIRYSACNIHGRCIKVNVWEKPRTFDKKNCLGEAVVKLDNLNLSHLNLAWYKLFQMGAMDIGSSESLYVW
;
A
#
# COMPACT_ATOMS: atom_id res chain seq x y z
N MET A 1 35.67 -41.66 29.14
CA MET A 1 34.79 -41.89 27.97
C MET A 1 34.42 -40.54 27.40
N SER A 2 35.07 -40.14 26.30
CA SER A 2 34.65 -38.99 25.49
C SER A 2 33.41 -39.36 24.69
N LEU A 3 32.43 -38.47 24.60
CA LEU A 3 31.35 -38.55 23.63
C LEU A 3 31.38 -37.30 22.75
N PHE A 4 31.42 -37.57 21.45
CA PHE A 4 31.68 -36.67 20.35
C PHE A 4 30.50 -35.75 20.03
N ILE A 5 30.86 -34.58 19.51
CA ILE A 5 30.04 -33.58 18.83
C ILE A 5 29.36 -34.19 17.59
N HIS A 6 28.10 -33.83 17.34
CA HIS A 6 27.59 -33.66 15.97
C HIS A 6 26.71 -32.42 15.89
N SER A 7 27.35 -31.32 15.50
CA SER A 7 26.71 -30.14 14.92
C SER A 7 26.12 -30.55 13.57
N SER A 8 24.81 -30.37 13.38
CA SER A 8 24.17 -30.58 12.09
C SER A 8 24.41 -29.36 11.21
N VAL A 9 25.31 -29.54 10.24
CA VAL A 9 25.61 -28.60 9.17
C VAL A 9 24.39 -28.46 8.26
N LYS A 10 23.75 -27.28 8.26
CA LYS A 10 22.90 -26.86 7.13
C LYS A 10 23.77 -26.04 6.19
N CYS A 11 24.04 -26.60 5.03
CA CYS A 11 24.76 -25.99 3.92
C CYS A 11 24.18 -24.61 3.58
N GLN A 12 25.00 -23.57 3.65
CA GLN A 12 24.67 -22.24 3.12
C GLN A 12 25.03 -22.22 1.63
N ASN A 13 24.08 -21.82 0.78
CA ASN A 13 24.34 -21.50 -0.63
C ASN A 13 25.21 -20.23 -0.70
N PRO A 14 26.29 -20.19 -1.50
CA PRO A 14 27.27 -19.11 -1.47
C PRO A 14 26.88 -17.82 -2.22
N ASP A 15 25.69 -17.73 -2.82
CA ASP A 15 25.30 -16.59 -3.69
C ASP A 15 24.26 -15.62 -3.09
N TYR A 16 23.96 -15.71 -1.79
CA TYR A 16 23.07 -14.75 -1.11
C TYR A 16 23.86 -13.83 -0.20
N PRO A 17 24.03 -12.54 -0.53
CA PRO A 17 24.54 -11.58 0.44
C PRO A 17 23.57 -11.51 1.63
N VAL A 18 24.12 -11.68 2.83
CA VAL A 18 23.41 -11.52 4.10
C VAL A 18 22.82 -10.10 4.14
N PRO A 19 21.50 -9.91 4.30
CA PRO A 19 20.93 -8.57 4.40
C PRO A 19 21.38 -7.96 5.73
N GLU A 20 22.34 -7.03 5.67
CA GLU A 20 22.64 -6.15 6.80
C GLU A 20 21.47 -5.17 6.96
N GLY A 21 20.67 -5.36 8.00
CA GLY A 21 19.59 -4.45 8.41
C GLY A 21 18.22 -4.80 7.82
N SER A 22 17.26 -5.14 8.68
CA SER A 22 15.85 -5.29 8.31
C SER A 22 15.17 -3.92 8.17
N ASP A 23 15.68 -3.08 7.26
CA ASP A 23 15.08 -1.78 7.00
C ASP A 23 13.81 -1.98 6.14
N ILE A 24 12.64 -1.79 6.75
CA ILE A 24 11.34 -1.93 6.09
C ILE A 24 11.19 -1.02 4.86
N THR A 25 11.96 0.07 4.79
CA THR A 25 11.96 0.99 3.64
C THR A 25 12.42 0.31 2.35
N SER A 26 13.30 -0.69 2.45
CA SER A 26 13.77 -1.49 1.32
C SER A 26 12.68 -2.34 0.64
N LEU A 27 11.56 -2.55 1.34
CA LEU A 27 10.42 -3.35 0.87
C LEU A 27 9.25 -2.50 0.38
N LEU A 28 9.36 -1.16 0.41
CA LEU A 28 8.28 -0.27 0.01
C LEU A 28 8.24 -0.05 -1.50
N GLY A 29 7.05 0.21 -2.02
CA GLY A 29 6.86 0.53 -3.42
C GLY A 29 7.48 1.89 -3.78
N PRO A 30 7.72 2.16 -5.08
CA PRO A 30 8.25 3.44 -5.54
C PRO A 30 7.41 4.61 -5.02
N GLY A 31 8.04 5.60 -4.39
CA GLY A 31 7.37 6.79 -3.85
C GLY A 31 6.43 6.50 -2.66
N GLN A 32 6.38 5.28 -2.14
CA GLN A 32 5.55 4.95 -0.99
C GLN A 32 6.12 5.60 0.27
N LEU A 33 5.24 6.26 1.04
CA LEU A 33 5.62 6.80 2.34
C LEU A 33 5.78 5.65 3.35
N PRO A 34 6.78 5.72 4.25
CA PRO A 34 6.92 4.75 5.32
C PRO A 34 5.80 4.91 6.35
N PRO A 35 5.40 3.83 7.04
CA PRO A 35 4.54 3.94 8.20
C PRO A 35 5.28 4.68 9.34
N LYS A 36 4.53 5.16 10.33
CA LYS A 36 5.08 5.59 11.62
C LYS A 36 5.83 4.41 12.26
N PRO A 37 6.92 4.66 13.00
CA PRO A 37 7.73 3.60 13.62
C PRO A 37 6.91 2.59 14.45
N SER A 38 5.86 3.05 15.12
CA SER A 38 4.97 2.21 15.94
C SER A 38 4.14 1.19 15.14
N HIS A 39 4.07 1.31 13.80
CA HIS A 39 3.24 0.48 12.92
C HIS A 39 4.06 -0.30 11.87
N GLU A 40 5.39 -0.33 11.97
CA GLU A 40 6.25 -1.00 10.98
C GLU A 40 6.00 -2.50 10.87
N ILE A 41 5.61 -3.16 11.97
CA ILE A 41 5.51 -4.63 12.04
C ILE A 41 4.15 -5.14 11.50
N GLU A 42 3.13 -4.28 11.40
CA GLU A 42 1.74 -4.68 11.12
C GLU A 42 1.35 -4.42 9.66
N THR A 43 1.70 -5.37 8.78
CA THR A 43 1.28 -5.32 7.37
C THR A 43 -0.07 -6.00 7.16
N CYS A 44 -0.92 -5.40 6.33
CA CYS A 44 -2.25 -5.92 6.03
C CYS A 44 -2.33 -6.64 4.67
N GLY A 45 -1.22 -6.74 3.94
CA GLY A 45 -1.14 -7.35 2.61
C GLY A 45 -0.31 -6.49 1.66
N ASN A 46 -0.45 -6.74 0.36
CA ASN A 46 0.23 -5.97 -0.69
C ASN A 46 -0.72 -5.64 -1.83
N ILE A 47 -0.61 -4.44 -2.41
CA ILE A 47 -1.36 -4.02 -3.59
C ILE A 47 -0.41 -3.78 -4.76
N LYS A 48 -0.72 -4.35 -5.93
CA LYS A 48 -0.04 -4.03 -7.18
C LYS A 48 -0.79 -2.90 -7.86
N MET A 49 -0.11 -1.79 -8.07
CA MET A 49 -0.66 -0.64 -8.77
C MET A 49 0.42 0.11 -9.54
N GLY A 50 0.01 1.02 -10.42
CA GLY A 50 0.93 1.83 -11.19
C GLY A 50 0.36 3.18 -11.54
N PHE A 51 1.26 4.07 -11.92
CA PHE A 51 0.96 5.48 -12.15
C PHE A 51 1.52 5.91 -13.50
N MET A 52 0.75 6.72 -14.23
CA MET A 52 1.19 7.33 -15.48
C MET A 52 0.37 8.60 -15.72
N VAL A 53 0.98 9.62 -16.31
CA VAL A 53 0.25 10.75 -16.89
C VAL A 53 0.10 10.53 -18.39
N THR A 54 -1.13 10.54 -18.88
CA THR A 54 -1.44 10.50 -20.32
C THR A 54 -2.63 11.38 -20.62
N LYS A 55 -2.57 12.13 -21.73
CA LYS A 55 -3.66 13.02 -22.20
C LYS A 55 -4.19 13.96 -21.10
N GLY A 56 -3.29 14.56 -20.31
CA GLY A 56 -3.62 15.48 -19.22
C GLY A 56 -4.32 14.83 -18.02
N LYS A 57 -4.29 13.50 -17.91
CA LYS A 57 -4.85 12.75 -16.78
C LYS A 57 -3.76 11.92 -16.11
N LEU A 58 -3.76 11.92 -14.78
CA LEU A 58 -3.09 10.89 -13.99
C LEU A 58 -3.96 9.64 -14.01
N GLU A 59 -3.44 8.55 -14.56
CA GLU A 59 -4.01 7.21 -14.44
C GLU A 59 -3.36 6.49 -13.26
N VAL A 60 -4.20 6.03 -12.33
CA VAL A 60 -3.85 5.10 -11.26
C VAL A 60 -4.41 3.74 -11.64
N ASP A 61 -3.55 2.83 -12.07
CA ASP A 61 -3.93 1.46 -12.43
C ASP A 61 -3.93 0.59 -11.18
N ILE A 62 -5.13 0.19 -10.72
CA ILE A 62 -5.32 -0.72 -9.60
C ILE A 62 -5.43 -2.14 -10.16
N ALA A 63 -4.36 -2.94 -10.04
CA ALA A 63 -4.30 -4.25 -10.67
C ALA A 63 -4.89 -5.35 -9.76
N VAL A 64 -4.24 -5.61 -8.63
CA VAL A 64 -4.55 -6.75 -7.74
C VAL A 64 -4.09 -6.46 -6.33
N VAL A 65 -4.80 -7.00 -5.34
CA VAL A 65 -4.33 -7.07 -3.95
C VAL A 65 -4.00 -8.52 -3.64
N LYS A 66 -2.98 -8.76 -2.82
CA LYS A 66 -2.59 -10.09 -2.34
C LYS A 66 -2.37 -10.14 -0.85
N GLY A 67 -2.74 -11.27 -0.25
CA GLY A 67 -2.44 -11.58 1.14
C GLY A 67 -3.10 -10.62 2.12
N LEU A 68 -4.37 -10.26 1.89
CA LEU A 68 -5.14 -9.52 2.88
C LEU A 68 -5.13 -10.28 4.22
N SER A 69 -4.66 -9.61 5.28
CA SER A 69 -4.38 -10.23 6.58
C SER A 69 -5.60 -10.95 7.15
N LYS A 70 -5.35 -12.16 7.68
CA LYS A 70 -6.33 -13.18 8.08
C LYS A 70 -6.77 -13.12 9.54
N SER A 71 -6.54 -12.02 10.27
CA SER A 71 -6.90 -11.98 11.70
C SER A 71 -8.42 -12.03 11.88
N GLY A 72 -8.94 -13.23 12.15
CA GLY A 72 -10.35 -13.50 12.52
C GLY A 72 -11.35 -13.61 11.36
N ILE A 73 -10.94 -13.38 10.11
CA ILE A 73 -11.86 -13.42 8.96
C ILE A 73 -11.86 -14.82 8.34
N SER A 74 -12.84 -15.65 8.73
CA SER A 74 -13.02 -17.00 8.19
C SER A 74 -13.57 -17.03 6.77
N THR A 75 -14.24 -15.95 6.33
CA THR A 75 -14.91 -15.87 5.02
C THR A 75 -14.28 -14.77 4.17
N PRO A 76 -13.97 -15.06 2.89
CA PRO A 76 -13.40 -14.03 2.00
C PRO A 76 -14.27 -12.76 1.92
N PRO A 77 -13.68 -11.56 2.05
CA PRO A 77 -14.43 -10.31 2.04
C PRO A 77 -14.88 -9.90 0.63
N ASP A 78 -15.97 -9.13 0.56
CA ASP A 78 -16.33 -8.35 -0.62
C ASP A 78 -15.57 -7.03 -0.57
N THR A 79 -14.66 -6.79 -1.51
CA THR A 79 -13.70 -5.69 -1.43
C THR A 79 -13.88 -4.65 -2.52
N TYR A 80 -13.50 -3.42 -2.23
CA TYR A 80 -13.33 -2.36 -3.22
C TYR A 80 -12.21 -1.41 -2.79
N VAL A 81 -11.56 -0.78 -3.75
CA VAL A 81 -10.46 0.16 -3.48
C VAL A 81 -10.98 1.59 -3.59
N LYS A 82 -10.68 2.40 -2.58
CA LYS A 82 -10.84 3.86 -2.65
C LYS A 82 -9.48 4.50 -2.87
N THR A 83 -9.43 5.46 -3.76
CA THR A 83 -8.25 6.27 -4.05
C THR A 83 -8.55 7.73 -3.72
N TYR A 84 -7.59 8.40 -3.11
CA TYR A 84 -7.70 9.77 -2.65
C TYR A 84 -6.50 10.55 -3.17
N LEU A 85 -6.75 11.65 -3.88
CA LEU A 85 -5.75 12.66 -4.14
C LEU A 85 -5.73 13.60 -2.94
N VAL A 86 -4.60 13.66 -2.24
CA VAL A 86 -4.46 14.37 -0.96
C VAL A 86 -3.30 15.36 -0.98
N GLU A 87 -3.47 16.44 -0.21
CA GLU A 87 -2.45 17.46 0.06
C GLU A 87 -2.34 17.57 1.58
N GLY A 88 -1.28 17.00 2.16
CA GLY A 88 -1.24 16.71 3.59
C GLY A 88 -2.43 15.82 3.99
N THR A 89 -3.16 16.22 5.04
CA THR A 89 -4.38 15.54 5.51
C THR A 89 -5.63 15.88 4.68
N LYS A 90 -5.57 16.90 3.81
CA LYS A 90 -6.73 17.38 3.06
C LYS A 90 -7.02 16.48 1.85
N ILE A 91 -8.24 15.96 1.79
CA ILE A 91 -8.74 15.21 0.63
C ILE A 91 -9.21 16.18 -0.45
N ILE A 92 -8.53 16.20 -1.59
CA ILE A 92 -8.88 17.05 -2.74
C ILE A 92 -9.90 16.34 -3.63
N GLN A 93 -9.67 15.07 -3.94
CA GLN A 93 -10.59 14.25 -4.75
C GLN A 93 -10.58 12.81 -4.25
N LYS A 94 -11.74 12.15 -4.31
CA LYS A 94 -11.89 10.72 -3.97
C LYS A 94 -12.60 9.98 -5.08
N LYS A 95 -12.11 8.77 -5.39
CA LYS A 95 -12.70 7.86 -6.38
C LYS A 95 -12.66 6.44 -5.83
N LYS A 96 -13.40 5.52 -6.46
CA LYS A 96 -13.40 4.11 -6.06
C LYS A 96 -13.53 3.18 -7.25
N THR A 97 -13.03 1.96 -7.11
CA THR A 97 -13.26 0.87 -8.06
C THR A 97 -14.69 0.32 -7.93
N GLN A 98 -15.05 -0.54 -8.88
CA GLN A 98 -16.12 -1.51 -8.64
C GLN A 98 -15.67 -2.52 -7.58
N MET A 99 -16.65 -3.25 -7.05
CA MET A 99 -16.45 -4.24 -6.02
C MET A 99 -16.05 -5.59 -6.61
N VAL A 100 -15.17 -6.30 -5.92
CA VAL A 100 -14.77 -7.68 -6.19
C VAL A 100 -15.26 -8.53 -5.03
N LYS A 101 -16.01 -9.60 -5.29
CA LYS A 101 -16.67 -10.39 -4.25
C LYS A 101 -15.78 -11.53 -3.76
N ALA A 102 -15.94 -11.86 -2.47
CA ALA A 102 -15.44 -13.07 -1.83
C ALA A 102 -14.00 -13.48 -2.22
N SER A 103 -13.00 -12.61 -2.00
CA SER A 103 -11.60 -12.93 -2.29
C SER A 103 -10.61 -12.29 -1.32
N PHE A 104 -9.58 -13.04 -0.90
CA PHE A 104 -8.41 -12.52 -0.19
C PHE A 104 -7.33 -11.95 -1.13
N ASP A 105 -7.43 -12.28 -2.41
CA ASP A 105 -6.54 -11.79 -3.47
C ASP A 105 -7.35 -11.13 -4.61
N PRO A 106 -8.12 -10.06 -4.32
CA PRO A 106 -9.05 -9.49 -5.28
C PRO A 106 -8.33 -8.83 -6.46
N VAL A 107 -8.79 -9.12 -7.68
CA VAL A 107 -8.28 -8.58 -8.94
C VAL A 107 -9.22 -7.50 -9.46
N PHE A 108 -8.72 -6.27 -9.58
CA PHE A 108 -9.53 -5.11 -9.98
C PHE A 108 -9.35 -4.73 -11.45
N ARG A 109 -8.10 -4.76 -11.97
CA ARG A 109 -7.73 -4.33 -13.34
C ARG A 109 -8.42 -3.03 -13.75
N LYS A 110 -8.39 -2.03 -12.88
CA LYS A 110 -9.16 -0.79 -13.03
C LYS A 110 -8.26 0.43 -13.00
N LYS A 111 -8.36 1.23 -14.07
CA LYS A 111 -7.77 2.57 -14.13
C LYS A 111 -8.69 3.62 -13.53
N ILE A 112 -8.20 4.33 -12.53
CA ILE A 112 -8.82 5.51 -11.93
C ILE A 112 -8.11 6.75 -12.43
N ARG A 113 -8.85 7.76 -12.89
CA ARG A 113 -8.27 8.96 -13.52
C ARG A 113 -8.43 10.19 -12.66
N TYR A 114 -7.37 10.99 -12.51
CA TYR A 114 -7.39 12.33 -11.90
C TYR A 114 -6.90 13.36 -12.92
N SER A 115 -7.14 14.64 -12.67
CA SER A 115 -6.57 15.69 -13.52
C SER A 115 -5.07 15.81 -13.27
N ALA A 116 -4.25 15.82 -14.32
CA ALA A 116 -2.78 15.92 -14.17
C ALA A 116 -2.35 17.29 -13.61
N CYS A 117 -3.12 18.36 -13.85
CA CYS A 117 -2.83 19.68 -13.27
C CYS A 117 -2.89 19.71 -11.73
N ASN A 118 -3.48 18.67 -11.12
CA ASN A 118 -3.68 18.61 -9.68
C ASN A 118 -2.69 17.66 -8.97
N ILE A 119 -1.59 17.23 -9.58
CA ILE A 119 -0.76 16.18 -8.97
C ILE A 119 0.47 16.69 -8.20
N HIS A 120 0.94 17.89 -8.52
CA HIS A 120 2.18 18.41 -7.96
C HIS A 120 2.06 18.66 -6.45
N GLY A 121 3.05 18.23 -5.67
CA GLY A 121 3.04 18.37 -4.20
C GLY A 121 2.05 17.44 -3.50
N ARG A 122 1.41 16.51 -4.22
CA ARG A 122 0.30 15.68 -3.71
C ARG A 122 0.65 14.21 -3.66
N CYS A 123 -0.15 13.50 -2.86
CA CYS A 123 -0.07 12.05 -2.74
C CYS A 123 -1.33 11.38 -3.29
N ILE A 124 -1.17 10.13 -3.73
CA ILE A 124 -2.29 9.20 -3.85
C ILE A 124 -2.30 8.31 -2.61
N LYS A 125 -3.35 8.47 -1.81
CA LYS A 125 -3.69 7.54 -0.73
C LYS A 125 -4.66 6.49 -1.26
N VAL A 126 -4.42 5.24 -0.95
CA VAL A 126 -5.22 4.09 -1.38
C VAL A 126 -5.64 3.29 -0.17
N ASN A 127 -6.93 2.98 -0.08
CA ASN A 127 -7.48 2.16 0.98
C ASN A 127 -8.26 1.00 0.37
N VAL A 128 -7.99 -0.22 0.84
CA VAL A 128 -8.79 -1.40 0.53
C VAL A 128 -9.89 -1.50 1.59
N TRP A 129 -11.15 -1.51 1.16
CA TRP A 129 -12.31 -1.56 2.05
C TRP A 129 -13.07 -2.86 1.87
N GLU A 130 -13.56 -3.40 2.97
CA GLU A 130 -14.60 -4.41 2.96
C GLU A 130 -15.98 -3.73 2.81
N LYS A 131 -16.86 -4.31 2.02
CA LYS A 131 -18.27 -3.97 1.99
C LYS A 131 -18.94 -4.53 3.25
N PRO A 132 -19.60 -3.70 4.07
CA PRO A 132 -20.39 -4.20 5.19
C PRO A 132 -21.48 -5.16 4.72
N ARG A 133 -21.60 -6.33 5.36
CA ARG A 133 -22.64 -7.32 5.04
C ARG A 133 -24.00 -6.88 5.57
N THR A 134 -24.04 -6.13 6.68
CA THR A 134 -25.26 -5.48 7.17
C THR A 134 -24.93 -4.22 8.01
N PHE A 135 -24.96 -4.33 9.34
CA PHE A 135 -24.74 -3.24 10.30
C PHE A 135 -23.29 -3.13 10.77
N ASP A 136 -22.38 -3.87 10.12
CA ASP A 136 -20.97 -3.84 10.46
C ASP A 136 -20.37 -2.46 10.23
N LYS A 137 -19.47 -2.06 11.13
CA LYS A 137 -18.64 -0.87 10.92
C LYS A 137 -17.84 -1.06 9.64
N LYS A 138 -17.63 0.04 8.91
CA LYS A 138 -16.78 0.02 7.71
C LYS A 138 -15.38 -0.44 8.12
N ASN A 139 -14.95 -1.56 7.54
CA ASN A 139 -13.65 -2.15 7.83
C ASN A 139 -12.65 -1.79 6.74
N CYS A 140 -11.58 -1.09 7.11
CA CYS A 140 -10.46 -0.79 6.21
C CYS A 140 -9.43 -1.90 6.35
N LEU A 141 -9.25 -2.67 5.28
CA LEU A 141 -8.37 -3.85 5.22
C LEU A 141 -6.92 -3.49 4.94
N GLY A 142 -6.61 -2.23 4.64
CA GLY A 142 -5.24 -1.77 4.44
C GLY A 142 -5.16 -0.43 3.75
N GLU A 143 -4.06 0.27 4.00
CA GLU A 143 -3.75 1.60 3.49
C GLU A 143 -2.33 1.67 2.93
N ALA A 144 -2.17 2.37 1.81
CA ALA A 144 -0.87 2.77 1.27
C ALA A 144 -0.95 4.23 0.81
N VAL A 145 0.15 4.97 0.94
CA VAL A 145 0.25 6.36 0.49
C VAL A 145 1.49 6.52 -0.37
N VAL A 146 1.32 7.14 -1.53
CA VAL A 146 2.38 7.31 -2.53
C VAL A 146 2.51 8.77 -2.90
N LYS A 147 3.71 9.34 -2.70
CA LYS A 147 4.05 10.70 -3.10
C LYS A 147 4.30 10.76 -4.59
N LEU A 148 3.48 11.56 -5.31
CA LEU A 148 3.49 11.57 -6.77
C LEU A 148 4.77 12.21 -7.34
N ASP A 149 5.35 13.19 -6.64
CA ASP A 149 6.60 13.84 -7.06
C ASP A 149 7.81 12.89 -7.00
N ASN A 150 7.71 11.77 -6.28
CA ASN A 150 8.77 10.76 -6.18
C ASN A 150 8.65 9.67 -7.26
N LEU A 151 7.73 9.83 -8.23
CA LEU A 151 7.49 8.86 -9.29
C LEU A 151 7.90 9.40 -10.65
N ASN A 152 8.42 8.52 -11.51
CA ASN A 152 8.45 8.78 -12.94
C ASN A 152 7.08 8.44 -13.54
N LEU A 153 6.33 9.47 -13.95
CA LEU A 153 4.96 9.32 -14.48
C LEU A 153 4.88 9.26 -16.02
N SER A 154 6.02 9.23 -16.72
CA SER A 154 6.06 9.16 -18.19
C SER A 154 5.67 7.79 -18.74
N HIS A 155 5.96 6.73 -17.99
CA HIS A 155 5.68 5.34 -18.34
C HIS A 155 4.89 4.66 -17.22
N LEU A 156 4.04 3.70 -17.57
CA LEU A 156 3.28 2.94 -16.58
C LEU A 156 4.25 1.99 -15.86
N ASN A 157 4.57 2.32 -14.61
CA ASN A 157 5.35 1.45 -13.74
C ASN A 157 4.43 0.74 -12.75
N LEU A 158 4.18 -0.56 -12.97
CA LEU A 158 3.40 -1.39 -12.05
C LEU A 158 4.31 -1.99 -10.99
N ALA A 159 4.13 -1.59 -9.74
CA ALA A 159 4.92 -2.06 -8.61
C ALA A 159 4.02 -2.58 -7.48
N TRP A 160 4.62 -3.33 -6.55
CA TRP A 160 3.98 -3.74 -5.31
C TRP A 160 4.15 -2.65 -4.25
N TYR A 161 3.09 -2.42 -3.51
CA TYR A 161 3.01 -1.49 -2.40
C TYR A 161 2.50 -2.23 -1.18
N LYS A 162 3.19 -2.08 -0.06
CA LYS A 162 2.80 -2.73 1.19
C LYS A 162 1.58 -2.03 1.78
N LEU A 163 0.59 -2.78 2.22
CA LEU A 163 -0.58 -2.23 2.91
C LEU A 163 -0.33 -2.25 4.41
N PHE A 164 -0.71 -1.18 5.08
CA PHE A 164 -0.60 -1.03 6.53
C PHE A 164 -1.95 -0.65 7.14
N GLN A 165 -2.03 -0.62 8.46
CA GLN A 165 -3.24 -0.20 9.16
C GLN A 165 -3.64 1.23 8.79
N MET A 166 -4.94 1.50 8.75
CA MET A 166 -5.46 2.85 8.47
C MET A 166 -4.93 3.85 9.52
N GLY A 167 -4.31 4.95 9.06
CA GLY A 167 -3.72 5.96 9.95
C GLY A 167 -2.28 5.69 10.38
N ALA A 168 -1.68 4.57 9.94
CA ALA A 168 -0.28 4.26 10.18
C ALA A 168 0.69 5.20 9.42
N MET A 169 0.25 5.80 8.31
CA MET A 169 1.11 6.63 7.46
C MET A 169 1.19 8.07 7.96
N ASP A 170 2.37 8.66 7.93
CA ASP A 170 2.56 10.08 8.17
C ASP A 170 2.47 10.87 6.85
N ILE A 171 1.33 11.51 6.62
CA ILE A 171 1.10 12.37 5.44
C ILE A 171 1.46 13.84 5.76
N GLY A 172 2.06 14.10 6.91
CA GLY A 172 2.31 15.43 7.45
C GLY A 172 1.02 16.04 8.01
N SER A 173 1.03 16.46 9.27
CA SER A 173 -0.02 17.32 9.80
C SER A 173 0.04 18.66 9.06
N SER A 174 -1.10 19.22 8.67
CA SER A 174 -1.15 20.60 8.15
C SER A 174 -0.98 21.64 9.26
N GLU A 175 -0.44 21.25 10.41
CA GLU A 175 -0.54 21.98 11.68
C GLU A 175 0.69 22.86 11.93
N SER A 176 1.21 23.49 10.87
CA SER A 176 2.32 24.45 11.00
C SER A 176 2.23 25.66 10.07
N LEU A 177 1.06 25.95 9.48
CA LEU A 177 0.87 27.16 8.65
C LEU A 177 -0.21 28.13 9.15
N TYR A 178 -0.62 28.02 10.41
CA TYR A 178 -1.36 29.08 11.09
C TYR A 178 -0.63 29.49 12.37
N VAL A 179 0.53 30.13 12.19
CA VAL A 179 1.12 31.02 13.21
C VAL A 179 1.24 32.39 12.54
N TRP A 180 0.22 33.21 12.74
CA TRP A 180 0.25 34.67 12.63
C TRP A 180 -0.59 35.20 13.78
#